data_AF-A0A2E0BQ98-F1
#
_entry.id   AF-A0A2E0BQ98-F1
#
_cell.length_a   1.000
_cell.length_b   1.000
_cell.length_c   1.000
_cell.angle_alpha   90.00
_cell.angle_beta   90.00
_cell.angle_gamma   90.00
#
_symmetry.space_group_name_H-M   'P 1'
#
loop_
_entity.id
_entity.type
_entity.pdbx_description
1 polymer ?
#
loop_
_entity_poly.entity_id
_entity_poly.type
_entity_poly.pdbx_seq_one_letter_code
_entity_poly.pdbx_strand_id
1 'polypeptide(L)' 'MRIYKKWSSEELCFIAENCNKMKDKELAALLSERSGSKVTVDMLRRQRRKLQIRKKRGRPFKGEKICLDQKEAQT' A
#
# COMPACT_ATOMS: atom_id res chain seq x y z
N MET A 1 -1.96 19.67 18.74
CA MET A 1 -2.96 19.01 17.86
C MET A 1 -2.22 18.40 16.68
N ARG A 2 -2.33 17.07 16.41
CA ARG A 2 -1.70 16.49 15.21
C ARG A 2 -2.63 16.67 14.02
N ILE A 3 -2.16 17.34 12.97
CA ILE A 3 -2.90 17.51 11.72
C ILE A 3 -2.79 16.18 10.95
N TYR A 4 -3.91 15.47 10.81
CA TYR A 4 -3.96 14.23 10.04
C TYR A 4 -4.22 14.56 8.57
N LYS A 5 -3.50 13.88 7.67
CA LYS A 5 -3.80 13.93 6.23
C LYS A 5 -5.23 13.46 5.98
N LYS A 6 -5.98 14.24 5.19
CA LYS A 6 -7.24 13.79 4.59
C LYS A 6 -6.91 12.88 3.40
N TRP A 7 -7.50 11.70 3.38
CA TRP A 7 -7.28 10.73 2.30
C TRP A 7 -8.32 10.94 1.20
N SER A 8 -7.86 11.02 -0.05
CA SER A 8 -8.75 11.01 -1.21
C SER A 8 -9.25 9.59 -1.50
N SER A 9 -10.42 9.47 -2.11
CA SER A 9 -11.01 8.19 -2.54
C SER A 9 -10.06 7.38 -3.42
N GLU A 10 -9.32 8.06 -4.30
CA GLU A 10 -8.32 7.45 -5.18
C GLU A 10 -7.17 6.81 -4.41
N GLU A 11 -6.69 7.50 -3.36
CA GLU A 11 -5.63 6.99 -2.49
C GLU A 11 -6.11 5.77 -1.69
N LEU A 12 -7.38 5.78 -1.26
CA LEU A 12 -7.98 4.65 -0.56
C LEU A 12 -8.08 3.42 -1.46
N CYS A 13 -8.51 3.61 -2.72
CA CYS A 13 -8.57 2.55 -3.73
C CYS A 13 -7.18 1.97 -3.98
N PHE A 14 -6.19 2.85 -4.18
CA PHE A 14 -4.80 2.44 -4.39
C PHE A 14 -4.25 1.63 -3.20
N ILE A 15 -4.53 2.05 -1.96
CA ILE A 15 -4.14 1.30 -0.76
C ILE A 15 -4.81 -0.07 -0.76
N ALA A 16 -6.10 -0.16 -1.06
CA ALA A 16 -6.84 -1.42 -1.03
C ALA A 16 -6.28 -2.46 -2.01
N GLU A 17 -5.99 -2.05 -3.24
CA GLU A 17 -5.53 -2.93 -4.32
C GLU A 17 -4.09 -3.42 -4.10
N ASN A 18 -3.23 -2.56 -3.55
CA ASN A 18 -1.79 -2.79 -3.51
C ASN A 18 -1.28 -3.27 -2.14
N CYS A 19 -2.06 -3.12 -1.07
CA CYS A 19 -1.65 -3.51 0.29
C CYS A 19 -1.24 -4.99 0.41
N ASN A 20 -1.85 -5.88 -0.37
CA ASN A 20 -1.54 -7.31 -0.32
C ASN A 20 -0.38 -7.71 -1.24
N LYS A 21 -0.12 -6.92 -2.29
CA LYS A 21 0.90 -7.18 -3.29
C LYS A 21 2.29 -6.66 -2.89
N MET A 22 2.32 -5.52 -2.17
CA MET A 22 3.55 -4.80 -1.84
C MET A 22 3.76 -4.58 -0.35
N LYS A 23 4.99 -4.24 0.03
CA LYS A 23 5.33 -3.85 1.41
C LYS A 23 4.82 -2.44 1.70
N ASP A 24 4.47 -2.20 2.97
CA ASP A 24 3.98 -0.89 3.40
C ASP A 24 5.02 0.24 3.17
N LYS A 25 6.32 -0.11 3.16
CA LYS A 25 7.41 0.84 2.87
C LYS A 25 7.38 1.33 1.43
N GLU A 26 7.30 0.40 0.48
CA GLU A 26 7.24 0.68 -0.96
C GLU A 26 5.95 1.41 -1.30
N LEU A 27 4.83 0.95 -0.74
CA LEU A 27 3.53 1.56 -0.95
C LEU A 27 3.47 3.01 -0.45
N ALA A 28 4.11 3.31 0.69
CA ALA A 28 4.20 4.66 1.21
C ALA A 28 5.07 5.59 0.34
N ALA A 29 6.16 5.06 -0.24
CA ALA A 29 6.99 5.81 -1.18
C ALA A 29 6.20 6.15 -2.46
N LEU A 30 5.54 5.15 -3.07
CA LEU A 30 4.72 5.33 -4.28
C LEU A 30 3.56 6.30 -4.05
N LEU A 31 2.87 6.22 -2.91
CA LEU A 31 1.82 7.19 -2.56
C LEU A 31 2.37 8.59 -2.34
N SER A 32 3.58 8.71 -1.82
CA SER A 32 4.19 10.03 -1.61
C SER A 32 4.53 10.71 -2.92
N GLU A 33 5.02 9.93 -3.89
CA GLU A 33 5.31 10.37 -5.25
C GLU A 33 4.03 10.71 -6.01
N ARG A 34 3.05 9.80 -6.02
CA ARG A 34 1.78 9.98 -6.75
C ARG A 34 0.94 11.14 -6.22
N SER A 35 0.84 11.29 -4.90
CA SER A 35 0.00 12.31 -4.28
C SER A 35 0.75 13.62 -3.98
N GLY A 36 2.05 13.71 -4.30
CA GLY A 36 2.89 14.87 -3.97
C GLY A 36 2.98 15.20 -2.48
N SER A 37 2.55 14.28 -1.60
CA SER A 37 2.37 14.51 -0.17
C SER A 37 3.21 13.51 0.61
N LYS A 38 3.90 13.94 1.67
CA LYS A 38 4.71 13.03 2.49
C LYS A 38 3.83 12.02 3.24
N VAL A 39 3.73 10.79 2.72
CA VAL A 39 3.01 9.67 3.35
C VAL A 39 4.02 8.79 4.08
N THR A 40 3.89 8.72 5.40
CA THR A 40 4.72 7.82 6.21
C THR A 40 4.11 6.42 6.28
N VAL A 41 4.95 5.42 6.52
CA VAL A 41 4.54 4.03 6.72
C VAL A 41 3.49 3.91 7.82
N ASP A 42 3.60 4.70 8.89
CA ASP A 42 2.65 4.66 10.00
C ASP A 42 1.29 5.26 9.66
N MET A 43 1.24 6.29 8.79
CA MET A 43 -0.02 6.80 8.25
C MET A 43 -0.73 5.72 7.43
N LEU A 44 0.03 5.03 6.58
CA LEU A 44 -0.52 3.95 5.75
C LEU A 44 -1.01 2.78 6.60
N ARG A 45 -0.26 2.37 7.63
CA ARG A 45 -0.68 1.31 8.56
C ARG A 45 -1.96 1.66 9.32
N ARG A 46 -2.11 2.92 9.74
CA ARG A 46 -3.36 3.39 10.35
C ARG A 46 -4.51 3.31 9.37
N GLN A 47 -4.30 3.79 8.15
CA GLN A 47 -5.34 3.79 7.12
C GLN A 47 -5.75 2.37 6.71
N ARG A 48 -4.79 1.48 6.52
CA ARG A 48 -5.02 0.05 6.26
C ARG A 48 -5.84 -0.61 7.36
N ARG A 49 -5.53 -0.33 8.63
CA ARG A 49 -6.31 -0.82 9.78
C ARG A 49 -7.73 -0.26 9.78
N LYS A 50 -7.91 1.02 9.43
CA LYS A 50 -9.22 1.66 9.32
C LYS A 50 -10.07 1.03 8.20
N LEU A 51 -9.44 0.65 7.10
CA LEU A 51 -10.05 -0.10 5.99
C LEU A 51 -10.23 -1.60 6.29
N GLN A 52 -9.85 -2.07 7.48
CA GLN A 52 -9.93 -3.47 7.92
C GLN A 52 -9.19 -4.48 7.01
N ILE A 53 -8.22 -4.03 6.21
CA ILE A 53 -7.45 -4.89 5.31
C ILE A 53 -6.40 -5.67 6.12
N ARG A 54 -6.59 -6.98 6.22
CA ARG A 54 -5.67 -7.89 6.92
C ARG A 54 -4.69 -8.50 5.92
N LYS A 55 -3.39 -8.29 6.15
CA LYS A 55 -2.35 -9.07 5.46
C LYS A 55 -2.28 -10.48 6.05
N LYS A 56 -1.82 -11.45 5.25
CA LYS A 56 -1.58 -12.83 5.71
C LYS A 56 -0.68 -12.82 6.94
N ARG A 57 -1.10 -13.55 7.98
CA ARG A 57 -0.33 -13.69 9.22
C ARG A 57 0.88 -14.60 8.98
N GLY A 58 1.94 -14.39 9.75
CA GLY A 58 3.18 -15.18 9.69
C GLY A 58 4.39 -14.38 9.22
N ARG A 59 5.58 -14.94 9.44
CA ARG A 59 6.83 -14.38 8.93
C ARG A 59 6.85 -14.60 7.41
N PRO A 60 6.95 -13.56 6.57
CA PRO A 60 7.15 -13.77 5.15
C PRO A 60 8.45 -14.56 4.93
N PHE A 61 8.40 -15.57 4.07
CA PHE A 61 9.57 -16.35 3.72
C PHE A 61 10.62 -15.43 3.09
N LYS A 62 11.86 -15.48 3.59
CA LYS A 62 12.96 -14.64 3.13
C LYS A 62 13.51 -15.24 1.83
N GLY A 63 12.74 -15.18 0.75
CA GLY A 63 13.14 -15.86 -0.49
C GLY A 63 12.40 -15.53 -1.78
N GLU A 64 11.20 -14.96 -1.77
CA GLU A 64 10.48 -14.76 -3.03
C GLU A 64 10.64 -13.35 -3.57
N LYS A 65 11.28 -13.25 -4.74
CA LYS A 65 10.93 -12.21 -5.71
C LYS A 65 9.43 -12.35 -5.93
N ILE A 66 8.68 -11.31 -5.57
CA ILE A 66 7.24 -11.26 -5.75
C ILE A 66 6.97 -11.57 -7.22
N CYS A 67 6.23 -12.65 -7.49
CA CYS A 67 5.82 -13.04 -8.83
C CYS A 67 5.06 -11.85 -9.42
N LEU A 68 5.71 -11.10 -10.31
CA LEU A 68 5.01 -10.24 -11.23
C LEU A 68 4.31 -11.16 -12.22
N ASP A 69 3.03 -11.45 -11.98
CA ASP A 69 2.13 -11.86 -13.05
C ASP A 69 1.99 -10.66 -13.98
N GLN A 70 2.92 -10.51 -14.93
CA GLN A 70 2.68 -9.71 -16.12
C GLN A 70 1.72 -10.50 -17.01
N LYS A 71 0.42 -10.38 -16.72
CA LYS A 71 -0.63 -10.74 -17.66
C LYS A 71 -1.09 -9.49 -18.37
N GLU A 72 -0.33 -9.06 -19.36
CA GLU A 72 -0.88 -8.36 -20.52
C GLU A 72 -0.40 -9.10 -21.76
N ALA A 73 -1.06 -10.22 -22.04
CA ALA A 73 -1.19 -10.72 -23.39
C ALA A 73 -2.35 -9.94 -24.01
N GLN A 74 -2.07 -9.05 -24.96
CA GLN A 74 -3.10 -8.64 -25.90
C GLN A 74 -2.51 -8.43 -27.29
N THR A 75 -3.24 -9.02 -28.22
CA THR A 75 -2.93 -9.42 -29.60
C THR A 75 -2.87 -8.25 -30.56
#